data_AF-A0A818QCX0-F1
#
_entry.id   AF-A0A818QCX0-F1
#
_cell.length_a   1.000
_cell.length_b   1.000
_cell.length_c   1.000
_cell.angle_alpha   90.00
_cell.angle_beta   90.00
_cell.angle_gamma   90.00
#
_symmetry.space_group_name_H-M   'P 1'
#
loop_
_entity.id
_entity.type
_entity.pdbx_description
1 polymer ?
#
loop_
_entity_poly.entity_id
_entity_poly.type
_entity_poly.pdbx_seq_one_letter_code
_entity_poly.pdbx_strand_id
1 'polypeptide(L)' 'SSQGQSINLDYCGESQGCLIVPQQCNKAGKCDYALSWQGLDDERAKFHIVARAQGFAGVGFSNDERRVRIEVKFDD' A
#
# COMPACT_ATOMS: atom_id res chain seq x y z
N SER A 1 -23.39 1.94 -5.04
CA SER A 1 -22.24 1.88 -5.98
C SER A 1 -21.00 2.38 -5.25
N SER A 2 -20.22 1.48 -4.65
CA SER A 2 -18.92 1.85 -4.09
C SER A 2 -17.96 2.03 -5.26
N GLN A 3 -17.71 3.28 -5.66
CA GLN A 3 -16.63 3.56 -6.60
C GLN A 3 -15.34 3.06 -5.96
N GLY A 4 -14.74 2.02 -6.55
CA GLY A 4 -13.48 1.46 -6.07
C GLY A 4 -12.45 2.58 -6.06
N GLN A 5 -12.02 2.97 -4.86
CA GLN A 5 -11.09 4.08 -4.67
C GLN A 5 -9.81 3.75 -5.44
N SER A 6 -9.46 4.58 -6.43
CA SER A 6 -8.19 4.45 -7.15
C SER A 6 -7.08 4.97 -6.24
N ILE A 7 -6.05 4.15 -6.06
CA ILE A 7 -4.81 4.58 -5.44
C ILE A 7 -4.02 5.40 -6.46
N ASN A 8 -3.57 6.60 -6.08
CA ASN A 8 -2.64 7.39 -6.87
C ASN A 8 -1.22 6.85 -6.63
N LEU A 9 -0.55 6.42 -7.70
CA LEU A 9 0.80 5.86 -7.68
C LEU A 9 1.80 6.73 -8.48
N ASP A 10 1.39 7.89 -8.96
CA ASP A 10 2.20 8.74 -9.85
C ASP A 10 3.44 9.30 -9.13
N TYR A 11 3.38 9.42 -7.81
CA TYR A 11 4.45 9.97 -6.97
C TYR A 11 5.29 8.90 -6.25
N CYS A 12 5.11 7.62 -6.60
CA CYS A 12 5.86 6.51 -6.02
C CYS A 12 7.35 6.61 -6.33
N GLY A 13 8.19 6.57 -5.29
CA GLY A 13 9.65 6.68 -5.44
C GLY A 13 10.17 8.12 -5.43
N GLU A 14 9.26 9.10 -5.38
CA GLU A 14 9.60 10.52 -5.20
C GLU A 14 9.15 10.97 -3.80
N SER A 15 7.92 11.48 -3.68
CA SER A 15 7.35 11.98 -2.43
C SER A 15 6.45 10.96 -1.72
N GLN A 16 6.20 9.80 -2.34
CA GLN A 16 5.42 8.70 -1.77
C GLN A 16 6.21 7.40 -1.80
N GLY A 17 6.14 6.64 -0.71
CA GLY A 17 6.54 5.25 -0.72
C GLY A 17 5.37 4.39 -1.18
N CYS A 18 5.67 3.35 -1.96
CA CYS A 18 4.65 2.49 -2.51
C CYS A 18 5.07 1.02 -2.48
N LEU A 19 4.10 0.15 -2.26
CA LEU A 19 4.21 -1.29 -2.42
C LEU A 19 3.03 -1.75 -3.28
N ILE A 20 3.33 -2.48 -4.35
CA ILE A 20 2.33 -3.04 -5.24
C ILE A 20 2.59 -4.52 -5.45
N VAL A 21 1.52 -5.31 -5.43
CA VAL A 21 1.58 -6.76 -5.62
C VAL A 21 0.55 -7.16 -6.68
N PRO A 22 0.98 -7.86 -7.75
CA PRO A 22 2.37 -8.12 -8.15
C PRO A 22 3.11 -6.85 -8.60
N GLN A 23 4.46 -6.86 -8.55
CA GLN A 23 5.34 -5.68 -8.72
C GLN A 23 5.21 -4.91 -10.06
N GLN A 24 4.42 -5.40 -11.01
CA GLN A 24 4.27 -4.91 -12.38
C GLN A 24 2.82 -4.53 -12.75
N CYS A 25 1.92 -4.41 -11.76
CA CYS A 25 0.50 -4.08 -11.99
C CYS A 25 0.21 -2.60 -12.28
N ASN A 26 1.21 -1.72 -12.10
CA ASN A 26 1.14 -0.26 -12.21
C ASN A 26 0.83 0.27 -13.63
N LYS A 27 1.02 -0.52 -14.70
CA LYS A 27 0.68 -0.10 -16.08
C LYS A 27 -0.69 -0.58 -16.58
N ALA A 28 -1.35 -1.52 -15.89
CA ALA A 28 -2.59 -2.15 -16.37
C ALA A 28 -3.76 -2.10 -15.35
N GLY A 29 -3.58 -1.45 -14.19
CA GLY A 29 -4.69 -1.07 -13.30
C GLY A 29 -5.34 -2.20 -12.49
N LYS A 30 -4.68 -3.36 -12.39
CA LYS A 30 -5.18 -4.50 -11.60
C LYS A 30 -4.10 -5.02 -10.66
N CYS A 31 -3.82 -4.27 -9.60
CA CYS A 31 -3.06 -4.78 -8.47
C CYS A 31 -3.99 -5.56 -7.55
N ASP A 32 -3.55 -6.72 -7.08
CA ASP A 32 -4.27 -7.48 -6.05
C ASP A 32 -4.21 -6.73 -4.73
N TYR A 33 -3.04 -6.14 -4.45
CA TYR A 33 -2.80 -5.28 -3.32
C TYR A 33 -1.96 -4.07 -3.72
N ALA A 34 -2.30 -2.92 -3.17
CA ALA A 34 -1.49 -1.72 -3.27
C ALA A 34 -1.51 -0.96 -1.95
N LEU A 35 -0.34 -0.50 -1.52
CA LEU A 35 -0.14 0.39 -0.41
C LEU A 35 0.65 1.59 -0.90
N SER A 36 0.21 2.80 -0.55
CA SER A 36 1.05 4.00 -0.61
C SER A 36 1.06 4.69 0.73
N TRP A 37 2.19 5.33 1.04
CA TRP A 37 2.37 6.11 2.26
C TRP A 37 3.10 7.42 1.97
N GLN A 38 2.70 8.46 2.70
CA GLN A 38 3.27 9.80 2.61
C GLN A 38 3.29 10.45 3.99
N GLY A 39 4.42 11.05 4.36
CA GLY A 39 4.50 11.94 5.51
C GLY A 39 3.72 13.23 5.22
N LEU A 40 2.82 13.62 6.10
CA LEU A 40 2.12 14.90 6.02
C LEU A 40 2.88 15.98 6.80
N ASP A 41 3.50 15.59 7.92
CA ASP A 41 4.41 16.36 8.78
C ASP A 41 5.21 15.39 9.67
N ASP A 42 5.93 15.91 10.66
CA ASP A 42 6.80 15.14 11.55
C ASP A 42 6.04 14.13 12.43
N GLU A 43 4.72 14.29 12.61
CA GLU A 43 3.91 13.46 13.51
C GLU A 43 2.86 12.62 12.77
N ARG A 44 2.56 12.94 11.51
CA ARG A 44 1.44 12.34 10.77
C ARG A 44 1.89 11.75 9.45
N ALA A 45 1.41 10.54 9.20
CA ALA A 45 1.53 9.88 7.91
C ALA A 45 0.14 9.49 7.38
N LYS A 46 -0.03 9.59 6.07
CA LYS A 46 -1.22 9.14 5.34
C LYS A 46 -0.91 7.83 4.65
N PHE A 47 -1.79 6.85 4.85
CA PHE A 47 -1.74 5.56 4.18
C PHE A 47 -2.95 5.39 3.28
N HIS A 48 -2.74 4.78 2.11
CA HIS A 48 -3.81 4.35 1.23
C HIS A 48 -3.61 2.87 0.91
N ILE A 49 -4.60 2.04 1.24
CA ILE A 49 -4.56 0.60 1.04
C ILE A 49 -5.69 0.23 0.08
N VAL A 50 -5.36 -0.53 -0.95
CA VAL A 50 -6.32 -1.18 -1.84
C VAL A 50 -6.05 -2.68 -1.79
N ALA A 51 -7.10 -3.46 -1.56
CA ALA A 51 -7.10 -4.91 -1.67
C ALA A 51 -8.25 -5.33 -2.58
N ARG A 52 -7.94 -6.05 -3.66
CA ARG A 52 -8.93 -6.58 -4.61
C ARG A 52 -9.08 -8.10 -4.52
N ALA A 53 -8.09 -8.79 -3.96
CA ALA A 53 -8.19 -10.22 -3.70
C ALA A 53 -9.14 -10.51 -2.53
N GLN A 54 -9.71 -11.71 -2.51
CA GLN A 54 -10.56 -12.16 -1.40
C GLN A 54 -9.72 -12.26 -0.12
N GLY A 55 -10.22 -11.73 0.99
CA GLY A 55 -9.53 -11.72 2.29
C GLY A 55 -9.36 -10.32 2.88
N PHE A 56 -8.39 -10.19 3.80
CA PHE A 56 -8.07 -8.93 4.48
C PHE A 56 -6.68 -8.43 4.09
N ALA A 57 -6.49 -7.12 4.12
CA ALA A 57 -5.16 -6.50 4.03
C ALA A 57 -4.90 -5.73 5.33
N GLY A 58 -3.69 -5.92 5.88
CA GLY A 58 -3.23 -5.27 7.10
C GLY A 58 -1.89 -4.58 6.89
N VAL A 59 -1.63 -3.54 7.68
CA VAL A 59 -0.34 -2.87 7.75
C VAL A 59 0.07 -2.85 9.21
N GLY A 60 1.31 -3.29 9.48
CA GLY A 60 1.92 -3.30 10.81
C GLY A 60 3.12 -2.37 10.87
N PHE A 61 3.35 -1.78 12.04
CA PHE A 61 4.51 -0.96 12.34
C PHE A 61 5.38 -1.69 13.36
N SER A 62 6.70 -1.62 13.19
CA SER A 62 7.68 -2.22 14.10
C SER A 62 8.72 -1.17 14.48
N ASN A 63 9.15 -1.22 15.74
CA ASN A 63 10.26 -0.41 16.26
C ASN A 63 11.62 -1.11 16.12
N ASP A 64 11.66 -2.30 15.51
CA ASP A 64 12.92 -2.92 15.11
C ASP A 64 13.49 -2.10 13.95
N GLU A 65 14.67 -1.50 14.13
CA GLU A 65 15.39 -0.70 13.11
C GLU A 65 15.69 -1.48 11.82
N ARG A 66 15.40 -2.79 11.79
CA ARG A 66 15.52 -3.66 10.62
C ARG A 66 14.36 -3.50 9.64
N ARG A 67 14.30 -2.33 8.98
CA ARG A 67 13.45 -2.02 7.81
C ARG A 67 11.94 -2.11 8.09
N VAL A 68 11.17 -1.22 7.46
CA VAL A 68 9.71 -1.36 7.39
C VAL A 68 9.39 -2.73 6.76
N ARG A 69 8.76 -3.62 7.54
CA ARG A 69 8.25 -4.91 7.07
C ARG A 69 6.74 -4.79 6.89
N ILE A 70 6.29 -4.92 5.65
CA ILE A 70 4.87 -5.04 5.33
C ILE A 70 4.61 -6.53 5.14
N GLU A 71 3.91 -7.14 6.10
CA GLU A 71 3.47 -8.52 6.02
C GLU A 71 2.03 -8.56 5.51
N VAL A 72 1.84 -9.12 4.31
CA VAL A 72 0.51 -9.46 3.81
C VAL A 72 0.24 -10.90 4.22
N LYS A 73 -0.66 -11.08 5.19
CA LYS A 73 -1.13 -12.41 5.58
C LYS A 73 -2.38 -12.75 4.80
N PHE A 74 -2.40 -13.95 4.23
CA PHE A 74 -3.58 -14.56 3.63
C PHE A 74 -4.15 -15.50 4.69
N ASP A 75 -5.41 -15.30 5.07
CA ASP A 75 -6.18 -16.33 5.76
C ASP A 75 -6.75 -17.24 4.66
N ASP A 76 -6.37 -18.52 4.66
CA ASP A 76 -6.93 -19.57 3.79
C ASP A 76 -8.38 -19.91 4.19
#